data_AF-A0A160TSU2-F1
#
_entry.id   AF-A0A160TSU2-F1
#
_cell.length_a   1.000
_cell.length_b   1.000
_cell.length_c   1.000
_cell.angle_alpha   90.00
_cell.angle_beta   90.00
_cell.angle_gamma   90.00
#
_symmetry.space_group_name_H-M   'P 1'
#
loop_
_entity.id
_entity.type
_entity.pdbx_description
1 polymer ?
#
loop_
_entity_poly.entity_id
_entity_poly.type
_entity_poly.pdbx_seq_one_letter_code
_entity_poly.pdbx_strand_id
1 'polypeptide(L)'
;MTVSRQQNSYIKPILMQLAALAVICLLVALWQREFLAEVYLRNQLTQVGWFINGGILLLFLSGMYQLVRLFISYGGEEQAIGQFLDNVDSGVDPERGLSEGAIILRRYRTLRDLHHRRSPVNHNALAATLLANESSRNSFPKFVQNVLILTGVFGTIVSLSISLFGASNMVSTVTEIGGLGMVIHGMSAALSTTMTAILAYLFFGYFYLRLTDVQTLVISRVEETTATILLPRFQVTPETVIEDFADIIRAAAALVKRLDASQAQYAEVADELKELLVSYRDEMQRSSASLEQMIDLLREGFRLQDPQKR
;
A
#
# COMPACT_ATOMS: atom_id res chain seq x y z
N MET A 1 -3.85 -5.74 -19.04
CA MET A 1 -4.78 -6.51 -18.19
C MET A 1 -5.45 -5.53 -17.23
N THR A 2 -6.72 -5.20 -17.47
CA THR A 2 -7.49 -4.30 -16.61
C THR A 2 -7.98 -5.06 -15.38
N VAL A 3 -7.22 -5.00 -14.29
CA VAL A 3 -7.70 -5.49 -12.99
C VAL A 3 -8.78 -4.51 -12.53
N SER A 4 -10.03 -4.87 -12.76
CA SER A 4 -11.20 -4.19 -12.20
C SER A 4 -11.18 -4.32 -10.67
N ARG A 5 -10.41 -3.45 -9.99
CA ARG A 5 -10.38 -3.32 -8.53
C ARG A 5 -11.62 -2.54 -8.10
N GLN A 6 -12.67 -3.27 -7.76
CA GLN A 6 -13.82 -2.73 -7.06
C GLN A 6 -13.34 -2.21 -5.69
N GLN A 7 -12.98 -0.93 -5.62
CA GLN A 7 -12.58 -0.22 -4.40
C GLN A 7 -13.81 -0.05 -3.49
N ASN A 8 -14.36 -1.13 -2.96
CA ASN A 8 -15.26 -1.00 -1.82
C ASN A 8 -14.39 -0.68 -0.60
N SER A 9 -14.54 0.54 -0.08
CA SER A 9 -13.88 0.95 1.17
C SER A 9 -14.35 0.02 2.28
N TYR A 10 -13.41 -0.78 2.81
CA TYR A 10 -13.69 -1.72 3.90
C TYR A 10 -13.95 -1.01 5.23
N ILE A 11 -13.49 0.25 5.35
CA ILE A 11 -13.49 1.01 6.60
C ILE A 11 -14.83 1.73 6.83
N LYS A 12 -15.46 2.23 5.76
CA LYS A 12 -16.78 2.87 5.81
C LYS A 12 -17.88 2.02 6.46
N PRO A 13 -18.08 0.73 6.09
CA PRO A 13 -19.12 -0.09 6.72
C PRO A 13 -18.81 -0.35 8.21
N ILE A 14 -17.55 -0.47 8.60
CA ILE A 14 -17.16 -0.69 10.00
C ILE A 14 -17.42 0.58 10.84
N LEU A 15 -17.10 1.77 10.31
CA LEU A 15 -17.43 3.04 10.96
C LEU A 15 -18.95 3.25 11.08
N MET A 16 -19.72 2.87 10.05
CA MET A 16 -21.19 2.90 10.13
C MET A 16 -21.73 1.89 11.15
N GLN A 17 -21.15 0.69 11.24
CA GLN A 17 -21.49 -0.28 12.29
C GLN A 17 -21.16 0.26 13.68
N LEU A 18 -20.03 0.95 13.85
CA LEU A 18 -19.68 1.60 15.12
C LEU A 18 -20.69 2.67 15.51
N ALA A 19 -21.05 3.55 14.57
CA ALA A 19 -22.07 4.57 14.80
C ALA A 19 -23.44 3.96 15.11
N ALA A 20 -23.87 2.95 14.35
CA ALA A 20 -25.14 2.26 14.57
C ALA A 20 -25.19 1.55 15.93
N LEU A 21 -24.13 0.83 16.28
CA LEU A 21 -24.04 0.13 17.57
C LEU A 21 -24.01 1.13 18.74
N ALA A 22 -23.28 2.25 18.60
CA ALA A 22 -23.28 3.31 19.61
C ALA A 22 -24.67 3.94 19.80
N VAL A 23 -25.41 4.18 18.71
CA VAL A 23 -26.80 4.67 18.77
C VAL A 23 -27.71 3.65 19.43
N ILE A 24 -27.59 2.36 19.09
CA ILE A 24 -28.37 1.29 19.72
C ILE A 24 -28.08 1.22 21.22
N CYS A 25 -26.80 1.23 21.63
CA CYS A 25 -26.44 1.25 23.05
C CYS A 25 -27.00 2.48 23.77
N LEU A 26 -26.98 3.65 23.13
CA LEU A 26 -27.54 4.88 23.69
C LEU A 26 -29.07 4.79 23.84
N LEU A 27 -29.77 4.24 22.85
CA LEU A 27 -31.21 3.99 22.91
C LEU A 27 -31.57 2.99 24.03
N VAL A 28 -30.82 1.90 24.17
CA VAL A 28 -31.00 0.94 25.26
C VAL A 28 -30.76 1.59 26.62
N ALA A 29 -29.74 2.43 26.76
CA ALA A 29 -29.46 3.14 28.00
C ALA A 29 -30.57 4.16 28.35
N LEU A 30 -31.15 4.83 27.36
CA LEU A 30 -32.29 5.72 27.56
C LEU A 30 -33.56 4.95 27.94
N TRP A 31 -33.77 3.78 27.34
CA TRP A 31 -34.92 2.92 27.65
C TRP A 31 -34.83 2.33 29.06
N GLN A 32 -33.65 1.85 29.46
CA GLN A 32 -33.38 1.30 30.79
C GLN A 32 -32.96 2.35 31.82
N ARG A 33 -33.31 3.63 31.60
CA ARG A 33 -32.85 4.73 32.44
C ARG A 33 -33.25 4.59 33.90
N GLU A 34 -34.44 4.06 34.18
CA GLU A 34 -34.93 3.86 35.55
C GLU A 34 -34.12 2.76 36.28
N PHE A 35 -33.92 1.61 35.62
CA PHE A 35 -33.08 0.53 36.15
C PHE A 35 -31.62 0.98 36.35
N LEU A 36 -31.06 1.73 35.38
CA LEU A 36 -29.71 2.29 35.49
C LEU A 36 -29.63 3.30 36.64
N ALA A 37 -30.62 4.16 36.82
CA ALA A 37 -30.64 5.12 37.92
C ALA A 37 -30.76 4.40 39.28
N GLU A 38 -31.51 3.31 39.36
CA GLU A 38 -31.65 2.56 40.60
C GLU A 38 -30.34 1.82 40.96
N VAL A 39 -29.72 1.15 40.00
CA VAL A 39 -28.48 0.38 40.19
C VAL A 39 -27.24 1.28 40.38
N TYR A 40 -27.14 2.40 39.65
CA TYR A 40 -25.95 3.24 39.64
C TYR A 40 -26.06 4.53 40.47
N LEU A 41 -27.25 5.10 40.65
CA LEU A 41 -27.42 6.38 41.37
C LEU A 41 -28.05 6.21 42.76
N ARG A 42 -29.01 5.29 42.94
CA ARG A 42 -29.70 5.11 44.23
C ARG A 42 -29.03 4.07 45.14
N ASN A 43 -28.48 2.99 44.59
CA ASN A 43 -27.88 1.89 45.36
C ASN A 43 -26.35 1.98 45.54
N GLN A 44 -25.70 3.08 45.11
CA GLN A 44 -24.26 3.33 45.30
C GLN A 44 -24.02 4.46 46.32
N LEU A 45 -24.29 4.23 47.61
CA LEU A 45 -24.00 5.23 48.66
C LEU A 45 -22.51 5.34 49.03
N THR A 46 -21.66 4.42 48.57
CA THR A 46 -20.22 4.45 48.85
C THR A 46 -19.48 5.29 47.80
N GLN A 47 -18.84 6.39 48.24
CA GLN A 47 -18.06 7.31 47.37
C GLN A 47 -17.05 6.58 46.46
N VAL A 48 -16.54 5.44 46.92
CA VAL A 48 -15.56 4.61 46.20
C VAL A 48 -16.16 3.92 44.97
N GLY A 49 -17.41 3.46 45.04
CA GLY A 49 -18.08 2.81 43.91
C GLY A 49 -18.28 3.78 42.73
N TRP A 50 -18.69 5.01 43.05
CA TRP A 50 -18.83 6.08 42.06
C TRP A 50 -17.48 6.44 41.41
N PHE A 51 -16.41 6.51 42.20
CA PHE A 51 -15.06 6.79 41.68
C PHE A 51 -14.56 5.68 40.74
N ILE A 52 -14.69 4.41 41.12
CA ILE A 52 -14.22 3.28 40.29
C ILE A 52 -15.04 3.18 39.01
N ASN A 53 -16.37 3.27 39.11
CA ASN A 53 -17.23 3.18 37.95
C ASN A 53 -17.05 4.38 36.99
N GLY A 54 -16.88 5.58 37.54
CA GLY A 54 -16.50 6.77 36.77
C GLY A 54 -15.14 6.60 36.08
N GLY A 55 -14.18 5.98 36.76
CA GLY A 55 -12.88 5.63 36.18
C GLY A 55 -12.98 4.65 35.02
N ILE A 56 -13.80 3.59 35.14
CA ILE A 56 -14.10 2.63 34.05
C ILE A 56 -14.70 3.38 32.85
N LEU A 57 -15.69 4.24 33.09
CA LEU A 57 -16.34 5.02 32.04
C LEU A 57 -15.36 5.96 31.34
N LEU A 58 -14.52 6.68 32.10
CA LEU A 58 -13.51 7.59 31.55
C LEU A 58 -12.47 6.83 30.71
N LEU A 59 -11.96 5.71 31.23
CA LEU A 59 -11.02 4.85 30.51
C LEU A 59 -11.64 4.32 29.21
N PHE A 60 -12.90 3.87 29.28
CA PHE A 60 -13.66 3.42 28.12
C PHE A 60 -13.84 4.53 27.08
N LEU A 61 -14.27 5.73 27.48
CA LEU A 61 -14.45 6.86 26.57
C LEU A 61 -13.13 7.31 25.94
N SER A 62 -12.06 7.36 26.71
CA SER A 62 -10.71 7.66 26.21
C SER A 62 -10.24 6.60 25.21
N GLY A 63 -10.51 5.32 25.48
CA GLY A 63 -10.26 4.23 24.55
C GLY A 63 -11.04 4.41 23.25
N MET A 64 -12.35 4.63 23.36
CA MET A 64 -13.24 4.79 22.21
C MET A 64 -12.82 5.96 21.33
N TYR A 65 -12.46 7.09 21.93
CA TYR A 65 -11.92 8.23 21.20
C TYR A 65 -10.66 7.86 20.41
N GLN A 66 -9.72 7.15 21.03
CA GLN A 66 -8.50 6.70 20.35
C GLN A 66 -8.81 5.71 19.22
N LEU A 67 -9.74 4.77 19.41
CA LEU A 67 -10.17 3.84 18.35
C LEU A 67 -10.75 4.59 17.16
N VAL A 68 -11.67 5.54 17.39
CA VAL A 68 -12.26 6.35 16.32
C VAL A 68 -11.19 7.13 15.57
N ARG A 69 -10.23 7.74 16.29
CA ARG A 69 -9.10 8.45 15.67
C ARG A 69 -8.26 7.54 14.78
N LEU A 70 -8.00 6.31 15.22
CA LEU A 70 -7.25 5.32 14.45
C LEU A 70 -8.04 4.84 13.22
N PHE A 71 -9.34 4.56 13.34
CA PHE A 71 -10.19 4.21 12.20
C PHE A 71 -10.21 5.31 11.13
N ILE A 72 -10.34 6.59 11.53
CA ILE A 72 -10.31 7.72 10.60
C ILE A 72 -8.94 7.82 9.92
N SER A 73 -7.85 7.65 10.68
CA SER A 73 -6.48 7.64 10.14
C SER A 73 -6.32 6.54 9.08
N TYR A 74 -6.73 5.31 9.36
CA TYR A 74 -6.66 4.21 8.40
C TYR A 74 -7.62 4.41 7.21
N GLY A 75 -8.77 5.07 7.42
CA GLY A 75 -9.66 5.50 6.34
C GLY A 75 -8.97 6.42 5.34
N GLY A 76 -8.20 7.39 5.85
CA GLY A 76 -7.36 8.26 5.03
C GLY A 76 -6.26 7.49 4.28
N GLU A 77 -5.63 6.51 4.92
CA GLU A 77 -4.63 5.65 4.26
C GLU A 77 -5.23 4.82 3.12
N GLU A 78 -6.42 4.23 3.30
CA GLU A 78 -7.10 3.48 2.24
C GLU A 78 -7.38 4.36 1.02
N GLN A 79 -7.85 5.60 1.25
CA GLN A 79 -8.08 6.57 0.18
C GLN A 79 -6.78 7.00 -0.50
N ALA A 80 -5.71 7.22 0.27
CA ALA A 80 -4.41 7.60 -0.28
C ALA A 80 -3.81 6.50 -1.16
N ILE A 81 -3.97 5.22 -0.78
CA ILE A 81 -3.54 4.09 -1.61
C ILE A 81 -4.35 4.06 -2.92
N GLY A 82 -5.67 4.23 -2.85
CA GLY A 82 -6.52 4.27 -4.05
C GLY A 82 -6.11 5.38 -5.01
N GLN A 83 -5.98 6.61 -4.49
CA GLN A 83 -5.57 7.77 -5.29
C GLN A 83 -4.15 7.64 -5.84
N PHE A 84 -3.22 7.04 -5.10
CA PHE A 84 -1.87 6.75 -5.59
C PHE A 84 -1.90 5.80 -6.80
N LEU A 85 -2.68 4.72 -6.71
CA LEU A 85 -2.83 3.76 -7.81
C LEU A 85 -3.46 4.43 -9.03
N ASP A 86 -4.52 5.22 -8.84
CA ASP A 86 -5.19 5.94 -9.92
C ASP A 86 -4.23 6.94 -10.61
N ASN A 87 -3.38 7.63 -9.85
CA ASN A 87 -2.36 8.53 -10.39
C ASN A 87 -1.32 7.77 -11.23
N VAL A 88 -0.86 6.61 -10.74
CA VAL A 88 0.12 5.76 -11.45
C VAL A 88 -0.47 5.21 -12.73
N ASP A 89 -1.71 4.71 -12.71
CA ASP A 89 -2.39 4.16 -13.87
C ASP A 89 -2.71 5.24 -14.92
N SER A 90 -3.01 6.46 -14.47
CA SER A 90 -3.27 7.61 -15.35
C SER A 90 -1.99 8.25 -15.90
N GLY A 91 -0.80 7.80 -15.46
CA GLY A 91 0.50 8.37 -15.88
C GLY A 91 0.76 9.79 -15.36
N VAL A 92 0.00 10.24 -14.35
CA VAL A 92 0.18 11.54 -13.70
C VAL A 92 1.25 11.39 -12.61
N ASP A 93 1.74 12.51 -12.07
CA ASP A 93 2.65 12.50 -10.91
C ASP A 93 2.05 11.66 -9.75
N PRO A 94 2.71 10.57 -9.32
CA PRO A 94 2.20 9.69 -8.28
C PRO A 94 1.98 10.39 -6.94
N GLU A 95 2.67 11.50 -6.66
CA GLU A 95 2.54 12.25 -5.41
C GLU A 95 1.33 13.20 -5.37
N ARG A 96 0.67 13.43 -6.51
CA ARG A 96 -0.35 14.48 -6.66
C ARG A 96 -1.58 14.23 -5.80
N GLY A 97 -1.86 15.18 -4.90
CA GLY A 97 -3.07 15.17 -4.07
C GLY A 97 -3.01 14.20 -2.88
N LEU A 98 -1.86 13.56 -2.62
CA LEU A 98 -1.68 12.69 -1.47
C LEU A 98 -1.25 13.47 -0.23
N SER A 99 -1.75 13.06 0.94
CA SER A 99 -1.29 13.62 2.21
C SER A 99 0.17 13.26 2.47
N GLU A 100 0.98 14.21 2.93
CA GLU A 100 2.42 14.01 3.17
C GLU A 100 2.76 12.86 4.13
N GLY A 101 1.85 12.56 5.06
CA GLY A 101 1.98 11.49 6.04
C GLY A 101 1.54 10.11 5.57
N ALA A 102 1.01 9.97 4.34
CA ALA A 102 0.47 8.69 3.86
C ALA A 102 1.56 7.62 3.78
N ILE A 103 1.24 6.41 4.24
CA ILE A 103 2.16 5.27 4.28
C ILE A 103 2.68 4.96 2.89
N ILE A 104 1.79 4.94 1.89
CA ILE A 104 2.15 4.62 0.50
C ILE A 104 3.08 5.68 -0.11
N LEU A 105 2.88 6.96 0.22
CA LEU A 105 3.72 8.05 -0.25
C LEU A 105 5.11 7.99 0.38
N ARG A 106 5.18 7.73 1.69
CA ARG A 106 6.46 7.50 2.38
C ARG A 106 7.19 6.29 1.80
N ARG A 107 6.48 5.21 1.49
CA ARG A 107 7.02 4.02 0.84
C ARG A 107 7.59 4.34 -0.55
N TYR A 108 6.84 5.05 -1.39
CA TYR A 108 7.27 5.49 -2.71
C TYR A 108 8.54 6.35 -2.64
N ARG A 109 8.56 7.37 -1.76
CA ARG A 109 9.73 8.25 -1.57
C ARG A 109 10.96 7.49 -1.10
N THR A 110 10.78 6.53 -0.19
CA THR A 110 11.89 5.69 0.32
C THR A 110 12.48 4.84 -0.81
N LEU A 111 11.63 4.22 -1.64
CA LEU A 111 12.09 3.43 -2.79
C LEU A 111 12.78 4.30 -3.85
N ARG A 112 12.24 5.49 -4.12
CA ARG A 112 12.85 6.46 -5.03
C ARG A 112 14.24 6.91 -4.55
N ASP A 113 14.40 7.24 -3.26
CA ASP A 113 15.68 7.64 -2.68
C ASP A 113 16.71 6.49 -2.70
N LEU A 114 16.29 5.27 -2.36
CA LEU A 114 17.15 4.07 -2.48
C LEU A 114 17.60 3.83 -3.92
N HIS A 115 16.69 3.99 -4.88
CA HIS A 115 17.01 3.87 -6.30
C HIS A 115 18.00 4.93 -6.76
N HIS A 116 17.81 6.20 -6.39
CA HIS A 116 18.75 7.27 -6.71
C HIS A 116 20.15 7.03 -6.15
N ARG A 117 20.25 6.44 -4.96
CA ARG A 117 21.53 6.08 -4.32
C ARG A 117 22.10 4.73 -4.79
N ARG A 118 21.42 4.04 -5.72
CA ARG A 118 21.76 2.68 -6.19
C ARG A 118 21.94 1.68 -5.05
N SER A 119 21.14 1.83 -4.00
CA SER A 119 21.17 0.94 -2.84
C SER A 119 20.21 -0.23 -3.06
N PRO A 120 20.58 -1.47 -2.68
CA PRO A 120 19.67 -2.60 -2.80
C PRO A 120 18.43 -2.39 -1.93
N VAL A 121 17.24 -2.60 -2.50
CA VAL A 121 15.99 -2.54 -1.76
C VAL A 121 15.79 -3.85 -0.99
N ASN A 122 15.77 -3.75 0.34
CA ASN A 122 15.38 -4.85 1.20
C ASN A 122 13.90 -4.72 1.56
N HIS A 123 13.04 -5.38 0.77
CA HIS A 123 11.59 -5.35 0.97
C HIS A 123 11.17 -5.88 2.35
N ASN A 124 11.81 -6.95 2.84
CA ASN A 124 11.52 -7.52 4.14
C ASN A 124 11.79 -6.54 5.29
N ALA A 125 12.91 -5.81 5.23
CA ALA A 125 13.22 -4.78 6.23
C ALA A 125 12.22 -3.61 6.17
N LEU A 126 11.82 -3.20 4.97
CA LEU A 126 10.82 -2.15 4.74
C LEU A 126 9.43 -2.54 5.27
N ALA A 127 9.00 -3.77 5.06
CA ALA A 127 7.74 -4.31 5.57
C ALA A 127 7.77 -4.47 7.10
N ALA A 128 8.86 -5.05 7.65
CA ALA A 128 9.02 -5.24 9.09
C ALA A 128 9.03 -3.90 9.85
N THR A 129 9.71 -2.89 9.31
CA THR A 129 9.76 -1.54 9.91
C THR A 129 8.38 -0.87 9.87
N LEU A 130 7.61 -1.06 8.79
CA LEU A 130 6.24 -0.55 8.71
C LEU A 130 5.34 -1.22 9.76
N LEU A 131 5.36 -2.55 9.82
CA LEU A 131 4.59 -3.32 10.79
C LEU A 131 4.93 -2.95 12.23
N ALA A 132 6.22 -2.79 12.56
CA ALA A 132 6.66 -2.38 13.88
C ALA A 132 6.12 -0.99 14.27
N ASN A 133 6.21 -0.02 13.36
CA ASN A 133 5.69 1.33 13.59
C ASN A 133 4.17 1.31 13.81
N GLU A 134 3.43 0.60 12.96
CA GLU A 134 1.97 0.54 13.07
C GLU A 134 1.50 -0.26 14.29
N SER A 135 2.18 -1.36 14.64
CA SER A 135 1.87 -2.16 15.84
C SER A 135 1.99 -1.32 17.12
N SER A 136 2.99 -0.42 17.19
CA SER A 136 3.19 0.44 18.37
C SER A 136 1.97 1.34 18.67
N ARG A 137 1.21 1.75 17.65
CA ARG A 137 0.02 2.62 17.77
C ARG A 137 -1.15 1.92 18.46
N ASN A 138 -1.15 0.58 18.51
CA ASN A 138 -2.18 -0.21 19.16
C ASN A 138 -1.94 -0.48 20.65
N SER A 139 -0.82 0.00 21.20
CA SER A 139 -0.45 -0.25 22.61
C SER A 139 -1.49 0.28 23.59
N PHE A 140 -2.00 1.49 23.36
CA PHE A 140 -3.00 2.11 24.23
C PHE A 140 -4.37 1.41 24.18
N PRO A 141 -4.96 1.14 22.99
CA PRO A 141 -6.16 0.31 22.91
C PRO A 141 -6.02 -1.05 23.60
N LYS A 142 -4.87 -1.73 23.41
CA LYS A 142 -4.57 -2.99 24.09
C LYS A 142 -4.51 -2.85 25.61
N PHE A 143 -3.93 -1.76 26.11
CA PHE A 143 -3.92 -1.44 27.54
C PHE A 143 -5.35 -1.24 28.08
N VAL A 144 -6.16 -0.42 27.42
CA VAL A 144 -7.56 -0.17 27.83
C VAL A 144 -8.35 -1.48 27.90
N GLN A 145 -8.25 -2.33 26.86
CA GLN A 145 -8.95 -3.61 26.83
C GLN A 145 -8.59 -4.51 28.02
N ASN A 146 -7.30 -4.61 28.36
CA ASN A 146 -6.87 -5.44 29.48
C ASN A 146 -7.23 -4.82 30.84
N VAL A 147 -7.14 -3.50 30.96
CA VAL A 147 -7.36 -2.80 32.24
C VAL A 147 -8.83 -2.69 32.59
N LEU A 148 -9.75 -2.60 31.61
CA LEU A 148 -11.20 -2.53 31.88
C LEU A 148 -11.68 -3.67 32.78
N ILE A 149 -11.27 -4.92 32.49
CA ILE A 149 -11.62 -6.08 33.33
C ILE A 149 -10.94 -6.00 34.69
N LEU A 150 -9.65 -5.68 34.73
CA LEU A 150 -8.90 -5.61 35.99
C LEU A 150 -9.46 -4.54 36.92
N THR A 151 -9.89 -3.39 36.40
CA THR A 151 -10.57 -2.34 37.17
C THR A 151 -11.93 -2.81 37.67
N GLY A 152 -12.67 -3.61 36.89
CA GLY A 152 -13.91 -4.24 37.33
C GLY A 152 -13.70 -5.20 38.51
N VAL A 153 -12.71 -6.09 38.42
CA VAL A 153 -12.33 -7.01 39.50
C VAL A 153 -11.80 -6.25 40.71
N PHE A 154 -11.02 -5.19 40.51
CA PHE A 154 -10.59 -4.33 41.60
C PHE A 154 -11.80 -3.67 42.31
N GLY A 155 -12.79 -3.22 41.52
CA GLY A 155 -14.05 -2.69 42.02
C GLY A 155 -14.79 -3.65 42.95
N THR A 156 -14.82 -4.95 42.62
CA THR A 156 -15.46 -5.95 43.51
C THR A 156 -14.70 -6.16 44.79
N ILE A 157 -13.38 -6.28 44.72
CA ILE A 157 -12.54 -6.50 45.91
C ILE A 157 -12.75 -5.35 46.90
N VAL A 158 -12.69 -4.11 46.43
CA VAL A 158 -12.90 -2.93 47.27
C VAL A 158 -14.32 -2.87 47.82
N SER A 159 -15.34 -3.15 46.99
CA SER A 159 -16.73 -3.09 47.42
C SER A 159 -17.08 -4.18 48.45
N LEU A 160 -16.58 -5.40 48.26
CA LEU A 160 -16.70 -6.50 49.23
C LEU A 160 -15.95 -6.20 50.53
N SER A 161 -14.79 -5.55 50.47
CA SER A 161 -14.04 -5.15 51.67
C SER A 161 -14.84 -4.13 52.50
N ILE A 162 -15.51 -3.18 51.84
CA ILE A 162 -16.40 -2.21 52.51
C ILE A 162 -17.63 -2.91 53.10
N SER A 163 -18.23 -3.87 52.39
CA SER A 163 -19.31 -4.69 52.94
C SER A 163 -18.88 -5.44 54.19
N LEU A 164 -17.68 -6.06 54.19
CA LEU A 164 -17.16 -6.79 55.33
C LEU A 164 -16.92 -5.87 56.54
N PHE A 165 -16.41 -4.65 56.29
CA PHE A 165 -16.27 -3.62 57.31
C PHE A 165 -17.63 -3.21 57.89
N GLY A 166 -18.65 -3.04 57.03
CA GLY A 166 -20.02 -2.77 57.46
C GLY A 166 -20.60 -3.87 58.35
N ALA A 167 -20.37 -5.15 58.00
CA ALA A 167 -20.80 -6.29 58.81
C ALA A 167 -20.06 -6.34 60.15
N SER A 168 -18.75 -6.05 60.19
CA SER A 168 -17.98 -6.03 61.44
C SER A 168 -18.51 -4.99 62.43
N ASN A 169 -18.98 -3.83 61.94
CA ASN A 169 -19.54 -2.79 62.79
C ASN A 169 -20.93 -3.14 63.35
N MET A 170 -21.67 -4.02 62.68
CA MET A 170 -22.94 -4.55 63.20
C MET A 170 -22.72 -5.49 64.39
N VAL A 171 -21.64 -6.26 64.38
CA VAL A 171 -21.32 -7.20 65.46
C VAL A 171 -20.88 -6.45 66.74
N SER A 172 -20.30 -5.24 66.59
CA SER A 172 -19.76 -4.47 67.71
C SER A 172 -20.73 -3.46 68.33
N THR A 173 -21.80 -3.05 67.63
CA THR A 173 -22.68 -1.96 68.07
C THR A 173 -24.15 -2.33 67.88
N VAL A 174 -24.97 -2.25 68.93
CA VAL A 174 -26.42 -2.55 68.96
C VAL A 174 -27.23 -1.43 68.27
N THR A 175 -26.82 -0.99 67.08
CA THR A 175 -27.51 0.03 66.28
C THR A 175 -27.71 -0.53 64.87
N GLU A 176 -28.78 -1.30 64.73
CA GLU A 176 -28.96 -2.35 63.72
C GLU A 176 -29.25 -1.86 62.29
N ILE A 177 -29.41 -0.56 62.02
CA ILE A 177 -29.93 -0.10 60.71
C ILE A 177 -28.82 0.43 59.78
N GLY A 178 -27.74 1.02 60.32
CA GLY A 178 -26.67 1.62 59.50
C GLY A 178 -25.69 0.60 58.88
N GLY A 179 -25.33 -0.45 59.63
CA GLY A 179 -24.37 -1.46 59.18
C GLY A 179 -24.91 -2.38 58.08
N LEU A 180 -26.20 -2.77 58.17
CA LEU A 180 -26.89 -3.54 57.13
C LEU A 180 -26.94 -2.79 55.80
N GLY A 181 -27.20 -1.48 55.86
CA GLY A 181 -27.14 -0.59 54.70
C GLY A 181 -25.78 -0.67 54.00
N MET A 182 -24.67 -0.52 54.72
CA MET A 182 -23.33 -0.58 54.12
C MET A 182 -23.01 -1.94 53.47
N VAL A 183 -23.47 -3.04 54.05
CA VAL A 183 -23.28 -4.38 53.47
C VAL A 183 -23.99 -4.51 52.12
N ILE A 184 -25.27 -4.13 52.07
CA ILE A 184 -26.11 -4.23 50.87
C ILE A 184 -25.56 -3.33 49.76
N HIS A 185 -25.18 -2.09 50.09
CA HIS A 185 -24.65 -1.15 49.11
C HIS A 185 -23.27 -1.58 48.59
N GLY A 186 -22.39 -2.13 49.43
CA GLY A 186 -21.11 -2.67 48.95
C GLY A 186 -21.29 -3.88 48.04
N MET A 187 -22.26 -4.76 48.30
CA MET A 187 -22.55 -5.89 47.42
C MET A 187 -23.12 -5.42 46.06
N SER A 188 -24.04 -4.45 46.09
CA SER A 188 -24.63 -3.87 44.87
C SER A 188 -23.58 -3.12 44.04
N ALA A 189 -22.69 -2.35 44.68
CA ALA A 189 -21.57 -1.68 44.02
C ALA A 189 -20.59 -2.68 43.37
N ALA A 190 -20.33 -3.82 44.00
CA ALA A 190 -19.50 -4.89 43.43
C ALA A 190 -20.11 -5.45 42.12
N LEU A 191 -21.41 -5.77 42.15
CA LEU A 191 -22.12 -6.28 40.97
C LEU A 191 -22.21 -5.24 39.86
N SER A 192 -22.49 -3.99 40.21
CA SER A 192 -22.61 -2.89 39.26
C SER A 192 -21.27 -2.62 38.54
N THR A 193 -20.16 -2.52 39.29
CA THR A 193 -18.83 -2.26 38.73
C THR A 193 -18.34 -3.38 37.79
N THR A 194 -18.61 -4.64 38.11
CA THR A 194 -18.30 -5.77 37.20
C THR A 194 -19.15 -5.74 35.95
N MET A 195 -20.44 -5.47 36.08
CA MET A 195 -21.33 -5.38 34.93
C MET A 195 -20.86 -4.28 33.97
N THR A 196 -20.51 -3.10 34.47
CA THR A 196 -19.99 -2.01 33.64
C THR A 196 -18.69 -2.40 32.95
N ALA A 197 -17.73 -2.96 33.70
CA ALA A 197 -16.44 -3.38 33.16
C ALA A 197 -16.58 -4.40 32.02
N ILE A 198 -17.44 -5.42 32.21
CA ILE A 198 -17.67 -6.46 31.21
C ILE A 198 -18.35 -5.89 29.96
N LEU A 199 -19.38 -5.06 30.11
CA LEU A 199 -20.06 -4.45 28.98
C LEU A 199 -19.12 -3.52 28.18
N ALA A 200 -18.35 -2.69 28.89
CA ALA A 200 -17.34 -1.83 28.28
C ALA A 200 -16.27 -2.65 27.55
N TYR A 201 -15.78 -3.74 28.16
CA TYR A 201 -14.80 -4.65 27.57
C TYR A 201 -15.31 -5.35 26.31
N LEU A 202 -16.54 -5.85 26.30
CA LEU A 202 -17.11 -6.53 25.13
C LEU A 202 -17.31 -5.57 23.97
N PHE A 203 -17.87 -4.40 24.26
CA PHE A 203 -18.08 -3.36 23.25
C PHE A 203 -16.76 -2.86 22.68
N PHE A 204 -15.82 -2.46 23.55
CA PHE A 204 -14.51 -1.98 23.14
C PHE A 204 -13.73 -3.07 22.40
N GLY A 205 -13.74 -4.30 22.90
CA GLY A 205 -13.04 -5.45 22.33
C GLY A 205 -13.47 -5.81 20.92
N TYR A 206 -14.76 -5.67 20.61
CA TYR A 206 -15.27 -5.88 19.25
C TYR A 206 -14.64 -4.91 18.25
N PHE A 207 -14.70 -3.61 18.53
CA PHE A 207 -14.08 -2.58 17.67
C PHE A 207 -12.55 -2.65 17.70
N TYR A 208 -12.02 -3.07 18.85
CA TYR A 208 -10.74 -3.72 19.10
C TYR A 208 -10.21 -4.51 17.90
N LEU A 209 -10.86 -5.64 17.73
CA LEU A 209 -10.56 -6.64 16.72
C LEU A 209 -10.75 -6.07 15.31
N ARG A 210 -11.85 -5.36 15.07
CA ARG A 210 -12.13 -4.74 13.76
C ARG A 210 -11.06 -3.75 13.33
N LEU A 211 -10.50 -2.98 14.26
CA LEU A 211 -9.41 -2.06 13.97
C LEU A 211 -8.15 -2.83 13.55
N THR A 212 -7.85 -3.93 14.22
CA THR A 212 -6.70 -4.78 13.92
C THR A 212 -6.83 -5.44 12.54
N ASP A 213 -8.04 -5.87 12.16
CA ASP A 213 -8.35 -6.37 10.81
C ASP A 213 -8.08 -5.30 9.74
N VAL A 214 -8.60 -4.08 9.96
CA VAL A 214 -8.42 -2.95 9.04
C VAL A 214 -6.95 -2.59 8.89
N GLN A 215 -6.22 -2.50 9.99
CA GLN A 215 -4.78 -2.23 9.98
C GLN A 215 -4.03 -3.28 9.15
N THR A 216 -4.33 -4.56 9.36
CA THR A 216 -3.72 -5.66 8.62
C THR A 216 -4.01 -5.55 7.13
N LEU A 217 -5.25 -5.20 6.76
CA LEU A 217 -5.65 -5.01 5.36
C LEU A 217 -4.91 -3.83 4.71
N VAL A 218 -4.80 -2.68 5.38
CA VAL A 218 -4.09 -1.50 4.87
C VAL A 218 -2.61 -1.82 4.65
N ILE A 219 -1.95 -2.43 5.64
CA ILE A 219 -0.55 -2.86 5.51
C ILE A 219 -0.41 -3.86 4.35
N SER A 220 -1.27 -4.86 4.27
CA SER A 220 -1.25 -5.85 3.19
C SER A 220 -1.39 -5.20 1.82
N ARG A 221 -2.28 -4.22 1.65
CA ARG A 221 -2.43 -3.49 0.39
C ARG A 221 -1.20 -2.67 0.03
N VAL A 222 -0.54 -2.05 1.02
CA VAL A 222 0.73 -1.34 0.79
C VAL A 222 1.81 -2.30 0.33
N GLU A 223 1.94 -3.47 0.97
CA GLU A 223 2.96 -4.46 0.60
C GLU A 223 2.64 -5.12 -0.75
N GLU A 224 1.39 -5.44 -1.04
CA GLU A 224 0.95 -5.93 -2.35
C GLU A 224 1.26 -4.92 -3.46
N THR A 225 0.92 -3.64 -3.25
CA THR A 225 1.24 -2.54 -4.18
C THR A 225 2.74 -2.36 -4.33
N THR A 226 3.49 -2.50 -3.24
CA THR A 226 4.94 -2.40 -3.26
C THR A 226 5.55 -3.52 -4.09
N ALA A 227 5.12 -4.77 -3.89
CA ALA A 227 5.65 -5.92 -4.59
C ALA A 227 5.27 -5.95 -6.08
N THR A 228 4.03 -5.58 -6.40
CA THR A 228 3.50 -5.71 -7.77
C THR A 228 3.77 -4.50 -8.66
N ILE A 229 3.84 -3.29 -8.10
CA ILE A 229 3.94 -2.04 -8.87
C ILE A 229 5.25 -1.31 -8.56
N LEU A 230 5.61 -1.13 -7.29
CA LEU A 230 6.76 -0.28 -6.93
C LEU A 230 8.11 -0.98 -7.14
N LEU A 231 8.26 -2.22 -6.68
CA LEU A 231 9.53 -2.95 -6.78
C LEU A 231 10.00 -3.12 -8.23
N PRO A 232 9.17 -3.58 -9.19
CA PRO A 232 9.60 -3.67 -10.59
C PRO A 232 10.01 -2.33 -11.19
N ARG A 233 9.42 -1.22 -10.71
CA ARG A 233 9.74 0.13 -11.18
C ARG A 233 11.08 0.66 -10.62
N PHE A 234 11.51 0.21 -9.45
CA PHE A 234 12.69 0.75 -8.75
C PHE A 234 13.85 -0.24 -8.62
N GLN A 235 13.62 -1.54 -8.74
CA GLN A 235 14.67 -2.56 -8.85
C GLN A 235 14.72 -3.04 -10.29
N VAL A 236 15.67 -2.51 -11.05
CA VAL A 236 16.14 -3.15 -12.28
C VAL A 236 16.97 -4.36 -11.83
N THR A 237 16.37 -5.54 -11.81
CA THR A 237 17.08 -6.78 -11.48
C THR A 237 18.19 -7.01 -12.52
N PRO A 238 19.41 -7.43 -12.12
CA PRO A 238 20.50 -7.72 -13.05
C PRO A 238 20.11 -8.68 -14.19
N GLU A 239 19.14 -9.59 -13.99
CA GLU A 239 18.63 -10.45 -15.06
C GLU A 239 18.03 -9.67 -16.24
N THR A 240 17.26 -8.60 -15.98
CA THR A 240 16.69 -7.75 -17.04
C THR A 240 17.78 -7.01 -17.82
N VAL A 241 18.87 -6.65 -17.14
CA VAL A 241 20.03 -6.01 -17.75
C VAL A 241 20.80 -7.01 -18.63
N ILE A 242 20.94 -8.27 -18.21
CA ILE A 242 21.59 -9.32 -18.99
C ILE A 242 20.77 -9.68 -20.24
N GLU A 243 19.44 -9.73 -20.13
CA GLU A 243 18.54 -10.00 -21.25
C GLU A 243 18.57 -8.83 -22.27
N ASP A 244 18.49 -7.59 -21.80
CA ASP A 244 18.64 -6.39 -22.65
C ASP A 244 20.03 -6.33 -23.30
N PHE A 245 21.10 -6.67 -22.58
CA PHE A 245 22.45 -6.74 -23.17
C PHE A 245 22.59 -7.86 -24.19
N ALA A 246 21.96 -9.03 -23.97
CA ALA A 246 21.97 -10.12 -24.94
C ALA A 246 21.25 -9.72 -26.24
N ASP A 247 20.14 -8.99 -26.14
CA ASP A 247 19.41 -8.49 -27.30
C ASP A 247 20.17 -7.37 -28.03
N ILE A 248 20.85 -6.48 -27.29
CA ILE A 248 21.76 -5.49 -27.89
C ILE A 248 22.93 -6.17 -28.61
N ILE A 249 23.54 -7.21 -28.02
CA ILE A 249 24.64 -7.96 -28.65
C ILE A 249 24.14 -8.71 -29.90
N ARG A 250 22.95 -9.31 -29.85
CA ARG A 250 22.32 -9.94 -31.02
C ARG A 250 22.00 -8.93 -32.11
N ALA A 251 21.48 -7.76 -31.74
CA ALA A 251 21.21 -6.67 -32.68
C ALA A 251 22.50 -6.16 -33.33
N ALA A 252 23.57 -5.99 -32.55
CA ALA A 252 24.89 -5.60 -33.04
C ALA A 252 25.49 -6.68 -33.98
N ALA A 253 25.42 -7.96 -33.61
CA ALA A 253 25.88 -9.06 -34.45
C ALA A 253 25.09 -9.17 -35.77
N ALA A 254 23.77 -8.96 -35.72
CA ALA A 254 22.93 -8.91 -36.90
C ALA A 254 23.28 -7.72 -37.80
N LEU A 255 23.56 -6.55 -37.21
CA LEU A 255 23.99 -5.36 -37.93
C LEU A 255 25.33 -5.60 -38.64
N VAL A 256 26.31 -6.19 -37.95
CA VAL A 256 27.62 -6.54 -38.52
C VAL A 256 27.46 -7.51 -39.69
N LYS A 257 26.65 -8.56 -39.55
CA LYS A 257 26.38 -9.52 -40.63
C LYS A 257 25.72 -8.85 -41.84
N ARG A 258 24.82 -7.90 -41.60
CA ARG A 258 24.17 -7.11 -42.67
C ARG A 258 25.16 -6.20 -43.37
N LEU A 259 26.12 -5.65 -42.62
CA LEU A 259 27.16 -4.77 -43.13
C LEU A 259 28.18 -5.56 -43.97
N ASP A 260 28.58 -6.76 -43.55
CA ASP A 260 29.43 -7.66 -44.34
C ASP A 260 28.74 -8.08 -45.64
N ALA A 261 27.45 -8.46 -45.57
CA ALA A 261 26.66 -8.79 -46.77
C ALA A 261 26.55 -7.59 -47.73
N SER A 262 26.36 -6.38 -47.18
CA SER A 262 26.33 -5.15 -47.98
C SER A 262 27.68 -4.88 -48.63
N GLN A 263 28.80 -5.09 -47.92
CA GLN A 263 30.14 -4.91 -48.50
C GLN A 263 30.44 -5.92 -49.61
N ALA A 264 30.03 -7.18 -49.44
CA ALA A 264 30.15 -8.20 -50.48
C ALA A 264 29.34 -7.81 -51.73
N GLN A 265 28.11 -7.33 -51.55
CA GLN A 265 27.28 -6.84 -52.65
C GLN A 265 27.91 -5.63 -53.36
N TYR A 266 28.52 -4.69 -52.62
CA TYR A 266 29.24 -3.57 -53.23
C TYR A 266 30.47 -4.01 -54.03
N ALA A 267 31.19 -5.03 -53.55
CA ALA A 267 32.33 -5.59 -54.28
C ALA A 267 31.88 -6.26 -55.59
N GLU A 268 30.76 -6.98 -55.57
CA GLU A 268 30.17 -7.60 -56.77
C GLU A 268 29.71 -6.55 -57.79
N VAL A 269 28.99 -5.51 -57.35
CA VAL A 269 28.59 -4.38 -58.21
C VAL A 269 29.80 -3.65 -58.80
N ALA A 270 30.90 -3.54 -58.04
CA ALA A 270 32.14 -2.94 -58.54
C ALA A 270 32.79 -3.78 -59.65
N ASP A 271 32.73 -5.11 -59.57
CA ASP A 271 33.27 -6.00 -60.60
C ASP A 271 32.37 -6.01 -61.84
N GLU A 272 31.05 -6.00 -61.67
CA GLU A 272 30.08 -5.89 -62.77
C GLU A 272 30.20 -4.54 -63.51
N LEU A 273 30.40 -3.44 -62.79
CA LEU A 273 30.72 -2.13 -63.39
C LEU A 273 32.03 -2.15 -64.19
N LYS A 274 33.04 -2.87 -63.70
CA LYS A 274 34.32 -3.03 -64.40
C LYS A 274 34.14 -3.85 -65.67
N GLU A 275 33.35 -4.91 -65.63
CA GLU A 275 33.03 -5.73 -66.80
C GLU A 275 32.23 -4.94 -67.85
N LEU A 276 31.23 -4.17 -67.42
CA LEU A 276 30.49 -3.24 -68.29
C LEU A 276 31.39 -2.18 -68.93
N LEU A 277 32.36 -1.64 -68.19
CA LEU A 277 33.33 -0.68 -68.75
C LEU A 277 34.23 -1.33 -69.81
N VAL A 278 34.63 -2.59 -69.62
CA VAL A 278 35.43 -3.34 -70.59
C VAL A 278 34.61 -3.64 -71.84
N SER A 279 33.37 -4.11 -71.70
CA SER A 279 32.50 -4.40 -72.84
C SER A 279 32.18 -3.13 -73.65
N TYR A 280 31.91 -2.02 -72.98
CA TYR A 280 31.66 -0.73 -73.62
C TYR A 280 32.90 -0.23 -74.38
N ARG A 281 34.09 -0.40 -73.80
CA ARG A 281 35.36 -0.06 -74.48
C ARG A 281 35.58 -0.90 -75.73
N ASP A 282 35.34 -2.21 -75.64
CA ASP A 282 35.55 -3.14 -76.75
C ASP A 282 34.52 -2.94 -77.87
N GLU A 283 33.27 -2.60 -77.52
CA GLU A 283 32.23 -2.21 -78.48
C GLU A 283 32.58 -0.90 -79.18
N MET A 284 33.10 0.09 -78.45
CA MET A 284 33.56 1.35 -79.02
C MET A 284 34.75 1.15 -79.97
N GLN A 285 35.67 0.23 -79.66
CA GLN A 285 36.76 -0.16 -80.57
C GLN A 285 36.24 -0.86 -81.84
N ARG A 286 35.28 -1.78 -81.73
CA ARG A 286 34.65 -2.41 -82.90
C ARG A 286 33.87 -1.42 -83.76
N SER A 287 33.16 -0.48 -83.12
CA SER A 287 32.45 0.59 -83.81
C SER A 287 33.43 1.49 -84.58
N SER A 288 34.55 1.86 -83.97
CA SER A 288 35.63 2.59 -84.63
C SER A 288 36.20 1.83 -85.83
N ALA A 289 36.45 0.52 -85.70
CA ALA A 289 36.93 -0.30 -86.80
C ALA A 289 35.90 -0.46 -87.95
N SER A 290 34.61 -0.52 -87.61
CA SER A 290 33.52 -0.54 -88.62
C SER A 290 33.39 0.82 -89.32
N LEU A 291 33.61 1.92 -88.61
CA LEU A 291 33.68 3.25 -89.20
C LEU A 291 34.89 3.39 -90.13
N GLU A 292 36.05 2.84 -89.78
CA GLU A 292 37.20 2.75 -90.70
C GLU A 292 36.88 1.94 -91.96
N GLN A 293 36.22 0.78 -91.82
CA GLN A 293 35.76 0.01 -92.98
C GLN A 293 34.73 0.75 -93.84
N MET A 294 33.80 1.49 -93.23
CA MET A 294 32.88 2.35 -93.99
C MET A 294 33.63 3.46 -94.72
N ILE A 295 34.65 4.07 -94.11
CA ILE A 295 35.49 5.08 -94.75
C ILE A 295 36.23 4.48 -95.94
N ASP A 296 36.77 3.27 -95.82
CA ASP A 296 37.46 2.57 -96.92
C ASP A 296 36.51 2.17 -98.06
N LEU A 297 35.33 1.64 -97.74
CA LEU A 297 34.30 1.33 -98.75
C LEU A 297 33.76 2.59 -99.46
N LEU A 298 33.60 3.70 -98.74
CA LEU A 298 33.26 4.99 -99.33
C LEU A 298 34.41 5.52 -100.19
N ARG A 299 35.67 5.34 -99.77
CA ARG A 299 36.85 5.71 -100.57
C ARG A 299 36.93 4.93 -101.89
N GLU A 300 36.61 3.63 -101.85
CA GLU A 300 36.61 2.74 -103.01
C GLU A 300 35.42 3.04 -103.97
N GLY A 301 34.23 3.29 -103.42
CA GLY A 301 33.03 3.66 -104.18
C GLY A 301 33.11 5.05 -104.83
N PHE A 302 33.82 6.00 -104.23
CA PHE A 302 33.99 7.37 -104.76
C PHE A 302 35.33 7.61 -105.50
N ARG A 303 36.19 6.58 -105.67
CA ARG A 303 37.49 6.67 -106.38
C ARG A 303 38.38 7.83 -105.92
N LEU A 304 38.52 8.02 -104.62
CA LEU A 304 39.43 9.04 -104.07
C LEU A 304 40.86 8.47 -104.02
N GLN A 305 41.84 9.22 -104.54
CA GLN A 305 43.25 8.79 -104.63
C GLN A 305 43.92 8.65 -103.25
N ASP A 306 44.78 7.64 -103.12
CA ASP A 306 45.60 7.42 -101.92
C ASP A 306 46.60 8.57 -101.69
N PRO A 307 46.68 9.12 -100.46
CA PRO A 307 47.69 10.13 -100.13
C PRO A 307 49.11 9.57 -99.93
N GLN A 308 49.34 8.27 -100.09
CA GLN A 308 50.68 7.65 -99.96
C GLN A 308 51.18 6.98 -101.25
N LYS A 309 50.98 7.65 -102.39
CA LYS A 309 51.99 7.66 -103.46
C LYS A 309 52.62 9.04 -103.56
N ARG A 310 53.60 9.26 -102.69
CA ARG A 310 54.78 10.07 -102.97
C ARG A 310 56.00 9.39 -102.39
#